data_AF-A0A3A9CFY0-F1
#
_entry.id   AF-A0A3A9CFY0-F1
#
_cell.length_a   1.000
_cell.length_b   1.000
_cell.length_c   1.000
_cell.angle_alpha   90.00
_cell.angle_beta   90.00
_cell.angle_gamma   90.00
#
_symmetry.space_group_name_H-M   'P 1'
#
loop_
_entity.id
_entity.type
_entity.pdbx_description
1 polymer ?
#
loop_
_entity_poly.entity_id
_entity_poly.type
_entity_poly.pdbx_seq_one_letter_code
_entity_poly.pdbx_strand_id
1 'polypeptide(L)'
;MYLFFGIIFLILLFFFCLNHWRRKKIICKIRSMCMEEKCQMLEELIQPFGYSYVLSQDIFTSNRNAWQREFGYCALYDKAAPNFQMVFDSLPVYFDYNDRTWLIEFWKGQYGINTGCEIGVYYADRILNEEERKYTIFQSVEDGDMLPLSFVFFRQQAPIAALGCRHWWLTAFLMGCYSRPSELTMQVCITFPCAAMAEAFIYGLEKAGYPRESIHACCNTVTFSFAQAPAACGFFRKIRICIAQWCNRFWCRIYLFVTRPFCLSVDKILYLYNYLPFAFRRMFRLRRFKKHRRKRHK
;
A
#
# COMPACT_ATOMS: atom_id res chain seq x y z
N MET A 1 -12.58 13.22 49.59
CA MET A 1 -11.53 12.91 48.59
C MET A 1 -11.18 11.42 48.51
N TYR A 2 -10.82 10.74 49.60
CA TYR A 2 -10.43 9.31 49.56
C TYR A 2 -11.52 8.35 49.04
N LEU A 3 -12.78 8.56 49.39
CA LEU A 3 -13.91 7.76 48.87
C LEU A 3 -14.07 7.90 47.35
N PHE A 4 -13.87 9.11 46.81
CA PHE A 4 -13.95 9.36 45.37
C PHE A 4 -12.82 8.67 44.61
N PHE A 5 -11.58 8.73 45.13
CA PHE A 5 -10.46 7.97 44.58
C PHE A 5 -10.68 6.46 44.67
N GLY A 6 -11.27 5.96 45.77
CA GLY A 6 -11.63 4.56 45.94
C GLY A 6 -12.66 4.08 44.91
N ILE A 7 -13.71 4.86 44.66
CA ILE A 7 -14.74 4.56 43.65
C ILE A 7 -14.12 4.55 42.25
N ILE A 8 -13.32 5.56 41.90
CA ILE A 8 -12.61 5.60 40.61
C ILE A 8 -11.71 4.38 40.45
N PHE A 9 -10.96 4.01 41.49
CA PHE A 9 -10.08 2.85 41.46
C PHE A 9 -10.85 1.55 41.23
N LEU A 10 -11.99 1.35 41.93
CA LEU A 10 -12.85 0.18 41.73
C LEU A 10 -13.44 0.13 40.32
N ILE A 11 -13.86 1.28 39.77
CA ILE A 11 -14.35 1.38 38.39
C ILE A 11 -13.23 1.00 37.40
N LEU A 12 -12.02 1.54 37.57
CA LEU A 12 -10.86 1.21 36.72
C LEU A 12 -10.48 -0.27 36.82
N LEU A 13 -10.49 -0.85 38.02
CA LEU A 13 -10.23 -2.26 38.26
C LEU A 13 -11.28 -3.15 37.58
N PHE A 14 -12.56 -2.78 37.68
CA PHE A 14 -13.65 -3.48 37.02
C PHE A 14 -13.48 -3.47 35.49
N PHE A 15 -13.22 -2.31 34.89
CA PHE A 15 -12.95 -2.21 33.45
C PHE A 15 -11.68 -2.98 33.04
N PHE A 16 -10.63 -2.98 33.87
CA PHE A 16 -9.42 -3.75 33.63
C PHE A 16 -9.71 -5.26 33.59
N CYS A 17 -10.44 -5.78 34.59
CA CYS A 17 -10.83 -7.19 34.65
C CYS A 17 -11.73 -7.59 33.47
N LEU A 18 -12.76 -6.79 33.17
CA LEU A 18 -13.62 -7.01 32.01
C LEU A 18 -12.83 -7.05 30.70
N ASN A 19 -11.92 -6.09 30.53
CA ASN A 19 -11.10 -5.99 29.33
C ASN A 19 -10.12 -7.17 29.22
N HIS A 20 -9.54 -7.62 30.33
CA HIS A 20 -8.69 -8.81 30.38
C HIS A 20 -9.45 -10.08 29.97
N TRP A 21 -10.67 -10.28 30.48
CA TRP A 21 -11.50 -11.44 30.13
C TRP A 21 -11.97 -11.39 28.67
N ARG A 22 -12.41 -10.21 28.22
CA ARG A 22 -12.78 -9.97 26.82
C ARG A 22 -11.61 -10.30 25.89
N ARG A 23 -10.41 -9.82 26.23
CA ARG A 23 -9.19 -10.10 25.47
C ARG A 23 -8.93 -11.62 25.36
N LYS A 24 -8.98 -12.36 26.47
CA LYS A 24 -8.82 -13.82 26.46
C LYS A 24 -9.86 -14.50 25.57
N LYS A 25 -11.15 -14.12 25.66
CA LYS A 25 -12.22 -14.68 24.82
C LYS A 25 -11.98 -14.45 23.33
N ILE A 26 -11.56 -13.24 22.94
CA ILE A 26 -11.23 -12.94 21.53
C ILE A 26 -10.04 -13.78 21.05
N ILE A 27 -9.01 -13.92 21.88
CA ILE A 27 -7.84 -14.73 21.54
C ILE A 27 -8.23 -16.18 21.30
N CYS A 28 -9.01 -16.78 22.21
CA CYS A 28 -9.49 -18.16 22.04
C CYS A 28 -10.33 -18.31 20.78
N LYS A 29 -11.24 -17.37 20.51
CA LYS A 29 -12.08 -17.37 19.32
C LYS A 29 -11.26 -17.39 18.02
N ILE A 30 -10.24 -16.54 17.91
CA ILE A 30 -9.43 -16.47 16.68
C ILE A 30 -8.56 -17.72 16.55
N ARG A 31 -8.04 -18.26 17.65
CA ARG A 31 -7.27 -19.51 17.62
C ARG A 31 -8.10 -20.73 17.22
N SER A 32 -9.40 -20.74 17.52
CA SER A 32 -10.29 -21.85 17.15
C SER A 32 -10.81 -21.78 15.71
N MET A 33 -10.62 -20.67 14.99
CA MET A 33 -11.04 -20.55 13.59
C MET A 33 -10.04 -21.24 12.65
N CYS A 34 -10.55 -21.84 11.56
CA CYS A 34 -9.68 -22.35 10.52
C CYS A 34 -9.12 -21.21 9.65
N MET A 35 -8.05 -21.47 8.89
CA MET A 35 -7.40 -20.42 8.09
C MET A 35 -8.30 -19.88 6.97
N GLU A 36 -9.10 -20.74 6.35
CA GLU A 36 -10.04 -20.34 5.30
C GLU A 36 -11.07 -19.33 5.81
N GLU A 37 -11.70 -19.61 6.96
CA GLU A 37 -12.62 -18.69 7.64
C GLU A 37 -11.95 -17.35 7.97
N LYS A 38 -10.71 -17.39 8.45
CA LYS A 38 -9.94 -16.17 8.77
C LYS A 38 -9.68 -15.32 7.53
N CYS A 39 -9.21 -15.94 6.45
CA CYS A 39 -8.95 -15.27 5.19
C CYS A 39 -10.24 -14.69 4.60
N GLN A 40 -11.34 -15.44 4.60
CA GLN A 40 -12.64 -14.94 4.13
C GLN A 40 -13.11 -13.73 4.95
N MET A 41 -13.04 -13.82 6.27
CA MET A 41 -13.43 -12.70 7.14
C MET A 41 -12.53 -11.47 6.95
N LEU A 42 -11.23 -11.67 6.73
CA LEU A 42 -10.32 -10.58 6.43
C LEU A 42 -10.64 -9.93 5.09
N GLU A 43 -10.85 -10.73 4.05
CA GLU A 43 -11.16 -10.26 2.69
C GLU A 43 -12.42 -9.38 2.71
N GLU A 44 -13.48 -9.79 3.43
CA GLU A 44 -14.68 -8.97 3.62
C GLU A 44 -14.41 -7.60 4.27
N LEU A 45 -13.38 -7.50 5.12
CA LEU A 45 -13.01 -6.25 5.79
C LEU A 45 -12.17 -5.33 4.88
N ILE A 46 -11.31 -5.89 4.03
CA ILE A 46 -10.32 -5.12 3.25
C ILE A 46 -10.76 -4.83 1.81
N GLN A 47 -11.60 -5.68 1.22
CA GLN A 47 -12.11 -5.52 -0.14
C GLN A 47 -12.77 -4.14 -0.38
N PRO A 48 -13.60 -3.60 0.55
CA PRO A 48 -14.21 -2.27 0.36
C PRO A 48 -13.21 -1.11 0.30
N PHE A 49 -11.97 -1.34 0.74
CA PHE A 49 -10.87 -0.38 0.66
C PHE A 49 -9.98 -0.61 -0.57
N GLY A 50 -10.32 -1.58 -1.42
CA GLY A 50 -9.58 -1.87 -2.65
C GLY A 50 -8.35 -2.75 -2.44
N TYR A 51 -8.31 -3.57 -1.38
CA TYR A 51 -7.19 -4.47 -1.10
C TYR A 51 -7.62 -5.92 -0.97
N SER A 52 -6.65 -6.82 -1.14
CA SER A 52 -6.74 -8.26 -0.90
C SER A 52 -5.51 -8.75 -0.14
N TYR A 53 -5.62 -9.92 0.47
CA TYR A 53 -4.57 -10.49 1.32
C TYR A 53 -3.91 -11.72 0.68
N VAL A 54 -2.58 -11.73 0.64
CA VAL A 54 -1.77 -12.83 0.10
C VAL A 54 -1.17 -13.61 1.27
N LEU A 55 -1.84 -14.69 1.64
CA LEU A 55 -1.48 -15.51 2.81
C LEU A 55 -0.04 -16.06 2.75
N SER A 56 0.43 -16.48 1.56
CA SER A 56 1.75 -17.12 1.41
C SER A 56 2.92 -16.21 1.77
N GLN A 57 2.73 -14.89 1.78
CA GLN A 57 3.76 -13.89 2.08
C GLN A 57 3.37 -12.96 3.25
N ASP A 58 2.17 -13.14 3.83
CA ASP A 58 1.59 -12.26 4.85
C ASP A 58 1.52 -10.76 4.44
N ILE A 59 1.16 -10.49 3.18
CA ILE A 59 1.11 -9.13 2.62
C ILE A 59 -0.28 -8.73 2.12
N PHE A 60 -0.52 -7.42 2.04
CA PHE A 60 -1.71 -6.83 1.43
C PHE A 60 -1.34 -6.26 0.06
N THR A 61 -2.19 -6.51 -0.92
CA THR A 61 -2.03 -6.01 -2.29
C THR A 61 -3.32 -5.36 -2.76
N SER A 62 -3.22 -4.50 -3.75
CA SER A 62 -4.32 -3.75 -4.35
C SER A 62 -5.17 -4.66 -5.23
N ASN A 63 -6.45 -4.33 -5.29
CA ASN A 63 -7.40 -4.95 -6.19
C ASN A 63 -7.42 -4.26 -7.55
N ARG A 64 -7.57 -5.04 -8.62
CA ARG A 64 -7.75 -4.50 -9.99
C ARG A 64 -8.94 -3.55 -10.11
N ASN A 65 -10.01 -3.84 -9.36
CA ASN A 65 -11.25 -3.06 -9.35
C ASN A 65 -11.35 -2.11 -8.15
N ALA A 66 -10.21 -1.70 -7.59
CA ALA A 66 -10.18 -0.74 -6.49
C ALA A 66 -10.75 0.61 -6.95
N TRP A 67 -11.63 1.19 -6.14
CA TRP A 67 -12.30 2.48 -6.44
C TRP A 67 -11.29 3.63 -6.61
N GLN A 68 -10.07 3.49 -6.07
CA GLN A 68 -8.94 4.37 -6.31
C GLN A 68 -8.69 4.63 -7.81
N ARG A 69 -9.07 3.70 -8.68
CA ARG A 69 -8.95 3.84 -10.14
C ARG A 69 -9.67 5.09 -10.67
N GLU A 70 -10.80 5.47 -10.06
CA GLU A 70 -11.65 6.59 -10.48
C GLU A 70 -11.01 7.97 -10.21
N PHE A 71 -10.01 8.04 -9.33
CA PHE A 71 -9.38 9.30 -8.92
C PHE A 71 -8.14 9.64 -9.75
N GLY A 72 -7.63 8.70 -10.54
CA GLY A 72 -6.39 8.85 -11.28
C GLY A 72 -5.20 9.14 -10.35
N TYR A 73 -4.19 9.80 -10.89
CA TYR A 73 -3.02 10.21 -10.14
C TYR A 73 -2.55 11.61 -10.54
N CYS A 74 -2.09 12.41 -9.57
CA CYS A 74 -1.36 13.63 -9.83
C CYS A 74 -0.24 13.83 -8.82
N ALA A 75 0.82 14.54 -9.22
CA ALA A 75 2.02 14.79 -8.40
C ALA A 75 1.75 15.53 -7.08
N LEU A 76 0.54 16.09 -6.88
CA LEU A 76 0.14 16.68 -5.60
C LEU A 76 -0.07 15.62 -4.51
N TYR A 77 -0.44 14.39 -4.88
CA TYR A 77 -0.67 13.31 -3.92
C TYR A 77 0.60 12.96 -3.16
N ASP A 78 1.73 12.84 -3.87
CA ASP A 78 3.06 12.65 -3.30
C ASP A 78 3.48 13.80 -2.38
N LYS A 79 3.17 15.05 -2.76
CA LYS A 79 3.47 16.22 -1.93
C LYS A 79 2.65 16.21 -0.64
N ALA A 80 1.43 15.68 -0.69
CA ALA A 80 0.55 15.57 0.46
C ALA A 80 0.85 14.36 1.35
N ALA A 81 1.60 13.36 0.87
CA ALA A 81 1.86 12.10 1.57
C ALA A 81 2.30 12.24 3.04
N PRO A 82 3.19 13.18 3.42
CA PRO A 82 3.57 13.35 4.83
C PRO A 82 2.42 13.80 5.75
N ASN A 83 1.35 14.42 5.23
CA ASN A 83 0.14 14.73 6.01
C ASN A 83 -0.60 13.46 6.46
N PHE A 84 -0.44 12.38 5.71
CA PHE A 84 -1.10 11.10 5.93
C PHE A 84 -0.16 10.05 6.53
N GLN A 85 0.94 10.49 7.16
CA GLN A 85 1.97 9.62 7.75
C GLN A 85 2.63 8.67 6.74
N MET A 86 2.58 9.03 5.45
CA MET A 86 3.27 8.33 4.39
C MET A 86 4.62 9.00 4.12
N VAL A 87 5.68 8.21 4.20
CA VAL A 87 7.07 8.63 3.97
C VAL A 87 7.70 7.60 3.05
N PHE A 88 7.79 7.94 1.77
CA PHE A 88 8.29 7.08 0.72
C PHE A 88 9.18 7.84 -0.24
N ASP A 89 9.95 7.07 -1.00
CA ASP A 89 10.65 7.52 -2.19
C ASP A 89 9.74 7.24 -3.39
N SER A 90 9.61 8.21 -4.29
CA SER A 90 8.88 8.06 -5.54
C SER A 90 9.79 8.27 -6.75
N LEU A 91 9.51 7.54 -7.81
CA LEU A 91 10.17 7.64 -9.11
C LEU A 91 9.10 7.72 -10.20
N PRO A 92 8.71 8.92 -10.64
CA PRO A 92 7.83 9.10 -11.78
C PRO A 92 8.61 8.98 -13.08
N VAL A 93 8.17 8.10 -13.98
CA VAL A 93 8.76 7.90 -15.31
C VAL A 93 7.74 8.31 -16.38
N TYR A 94 8.01 9.43 -17.03
CA TYR A 94 7.18 9.97 -18.11
C TYR A 94 7.76 9.58 -19.47
N PHE A 95 6.89 9.12 -20.38
CA PHE A 95 7.27 8.83 -21.76
C PHE A 95 6.08 8.99 -22.69
N ASP A 96 6.34 9.30 -23.95
CA ASP A 96 5.32 9.52 -24.96
C ASP A 96 5.21 8.28 -25.86
N TYR A 97 4.00 7.78 -26.06
CA TYR A 97 3.73 6.62 -26.92
C TYR A 97 2.30 6.65 -27.43
N ASN A 98 2.14 6.51 -28.75
CA ASN A 98 0.85 6.47 -29.45
C ASN A 98 -0.06 7.69 -29.11
N ASP A 99 0.50 8.88 -29.29
CA ASP A 99 -0.15 10.19 -29.04
C ASP A 99 -0.63 10.44 -27.60
N ARG A 100 -0.18 9.62 -26.66
CA ARG A 100 -0.44 9.74 -25.22
C ARG A 100 0.86 9.96 -24.45
N THR A 101 0.81 10.79 -23.41
CA THR A 101 1.86 10.81 -22.38
C THR A 101 1.53 9.79 -21.30
N TRP A 102 2.39 8.81 -21.14
CA TRP A 102 2.33 7.79 -20.12
C TRP A 102 3.10 8.23 -18.88
N LEU A 103 2.62 7.80 -17.72
CA LEU A 103 3.29 7.92 -16.43
C LEU A 103 3.27 6.54 -15.78
N ILE A 104 4.46 5.96 -15.62
CA ILE A 104 4.64 4.82 -14.71
C ILE A 104 5.38 5.34 -13.49
N GLU A 105 4.77 5.20 -12.32
CA GLU A 105 5.35 5.69 -11.08
C GLU A 105 5.56 4.56 -10.08
N PHE A 106 6.72 4.63 -9.42
CA PHE A 106 7.18 3.64 -8.48
C PHE A 106 7.28 4.26 -7.10
N TRP A 107 6.78 3.56 -6.08
CA TRP A 107 6.90 4.01 -4.70
C TRP A 107 7.51 2.93 -3.82
N LYS A 108 8.33 3.33 -2.84
CA LYS A 108 8.82 2.47 -1.76
C LYS A 108 8.96 3.25 -0.46
N GLY A 109 8.42 2.72 0.64
CA GLY A 109 8.49 3.45 1.90
C GLY A 109 7.66 2.92 3.05
N GLN A 110 7.39 3.84 3.98
CA GLN A 110 6.57 3.64 5.15
C GLN A 110 5.20 4.33 4.98
N TYR A 111 4.13 3.56 5.09
CA TYR A 111 2.74 3.97 4.95
C TYR A 111 2.04 3.79 6.31
N GLY A 112 2.20 4.77 7.21
CA GLY A 112 1.73 4.65 8.59
C GLY A 112 2.41 3.49 9.32
N ILE A 113 1.65 2.46 9.69
CA ILE A 113 2.19 1.24 10.33
C ILE A 113 2.70 0.18 9.34
N ASN A 114 2.64 0.45 8.03
CA ASN A 114 2.99 -0.50 6.99
C ASN A 114 4.31 -0.11 6.33
N THR A 115 5.15 -1.09 6.00
CA THR A 115 6.20 -0.92 4.99
C THR A 115 5.62 -1.39 3.66
N GLY A 116 5.86 -0.68 2.56
CA GLY A 116 5.30 -1.12 1.28
C GLY A 116 6.00 -0.57 0.04
N CYS A 117 5.57 -1.09 -1.09
CA CYS A 117 5.97 -0.66 -2.42
C CYS A 117 4.82 -0.75 -3.41
N GLU A 118 4.91 0.04 -4.48
CA GLU A 118 3.83 0.23 -5.45
C GLU A 118 4.40 0.48 -6.86
N ILE A 119 3.67 0.01 -7.86
CA ILE A 119 3.85 0.35 -9.28
C ILE A 119 2.50 0.80 -9.82
N GLY A 120 2.38 2.06 -10.21
CA GLY A 120 1.18 2.62 -10.84
C GLY A 120 1.42 2.95 -12.30
N VAL A 121 0.44 2.65 -13.16
CA VAL A 121 0.47 2.87 -14.60
C VAL A 121 -0.70 3.77 -14.96
N TYR A 122 -0.38 4.92 -15.53
CA TYR A 122 -1.33 5.97 -15.86
C TYR A 122 -1.01 6.58 -17.23
N TYR A 123 -1.97 7.28 -17.81
CA TYR A 123 -1.77 8.01 -19.06
C TYR A 123 -2.59 9.31 -19.08
N ALA A 124 -2.22 10.20 -19.99
CA ALA A 124 -3.04 11.32 -20.44
C ALA A 124 -3.36 11.11 -21.93
N ASP A 125 -4.59 11.42 -22.35
CA ASP A 125 -5.09 11.26 -23.72
C ASP A 125 -4.46 12.22 -24.75
N ARG A 126 -3.34 12.86 -24.39
CA ARG A 126 -2.58 13.75 -25.25
C ARG A 126 -1.12 13.77 -24.85
N ILE A 127 -0.27 14.25 -25.75
CA ILE A 127 1.11 14.60 -25.44
C ILE A 127 1.16 15.86 -24.58
N LEU A 128 1.87 15.77 -23.44
CA LEU A 128 2.04 16.84 -22.47
C LEU A 128 3.48 17.34 -22.46
N ASN A 129 3.62 18.66 -22.45
CA ASN A 129 4.90 19.29 -22.19
C ASN A 129 5.31 19.11 -20.73
N GLU A 130 6.60 19.19 -20.42
CA GLU A 130 7.13 18.90 -19.08
C GLU A 130 6.51 19.74 -17.96
N GLU A 131 6.19 21.01 -18.25
CA GLU A 131 5.56 21.91 -17.28
C GLU A 131 4.12 21.53 -16.93
N GLU A 132 3.39 20.89 -17.85
CA GLU A 132 2.00 20.47 -17.64
C GLU A 132 1.91 19.22 -16.77
N ARG A 133 2.91 18.34 -16.85
CA ARG A 133 2.92 17.02 -16.18
C ARG A 133 2.68 17.13 -14.67
N LYS A 134 3.27 18.14 -14.01
CA LYS A 134 3.14 18.37 -12.55
C LYS A 134 1.73 18.78 -12.09
N TYR A 135 0.88 19.26 -13.00
CA TYR A 135 -0.49 19.71 -12.69
C TYR A 135 -1.56 18.84 -13.33
N THR A 136 -1.17 17.94 -14.23
CA THR A 136 -2.11 17.06 -14.92
C THR A 136 -2.53 15.91 -14.01
N ILE A 137 -3.82 15.58 -14.06
CA ILE A 137 -4.36 14.34 -13.50
C ILE A 137 -4.23 13.28 -14.59
N PHE A 138 -3.33 12.32 -14.36
CA PHE A 138 -3.19 11.15 -15.20
C PHE A 138 -4.27 10.13 -14.85
N GLN A 139 -4.89 9.56 -15.86
CA GLN A 139 -5.94 8.56 -15.72
C GLN A 139 -5.33 7.18 -15.50
N SER A 140 -5.97 6.37 -14.67
CA SER A 140 -5.60 4.96 -14.52
C SER A 140 -5.84 4.22 -15.84
N VAL A 141 -4.93 3.33 -16.24
CA VAL A 141 -5.09 2.58 -17.50
C VAL A 141 -6.37 1.76 -17.56
N GLU A 142 -6.90 1.60 -18.77
CA GLU A 142 -8.03 0.71 -19.07
C GLU A 142 -7.63 -0.77 -18.91
N ASP A 143 -8.61 -1.68 -18.90
CA ASP A 143 -8.36 -3.11 -18.68
C ASP A 143 -7.48 -3.73 -19.79
N GLY A 144 -7.62 -3.25 -21.03
CA GLY A 144 -6.81 -3.68 -22.16
C GLY A 144 -5.36 -3.19 -22.11
N ASP A 145 -5.15 -2.05 -21.45
CA ASP A 145 -3.85 -1.37 -21.36
C ASP A 145 -3.07 -1.76 -20.08
N MET A 146 -3.61 -2.66 -19.25
CA MET A 146 -2.88 -3.19 -18.08
C MET A 146 -1.65 -3.98 -18.52
N LEU A 147 -0.49 -3.56 -18.01
CA LEU A 147 0.78 -4.19 -18.27
C LEU A 147 1.02 -5.37 -17.32
N PRO A 148 1.70 -6.45 -17.76
CA PRO A 148 2.35 -7.37 -16.85
C PRO A 148 3.41 -6.64 -16.01
N LEU A 149 3.12 -6.46 -14.73
CA LEU A 149 4.00 -5.84 -13.75
C LEU A 149 4.52 -6.91 -12.79
N SER A 150 5.75 -6.76 -12.34
CA SER A 150 6.28 -7.56 -11.25
C SER A 150 7.36 -6.80 -10.48
N PHE A 151 7.53 -7.17 -9.23
CA PHE A 151 8.65 -6.71 -8.42
C PHE A 151 9.13 -7.78 -7.45
N VAL A 152 10.38 -7.61 -7.01
CA VAL A 152 10.90 -8.16 -5.76
C VAL A 152 11.28 -6.99 -4.86
N PHE A 153 10.72 -6.97 -3.66
CA PHE A 153 10.87 -5.89 -2.70
C PHE A 153 11.76 -6.32 -1.55
N PHE A 154 12.77 -5.50 -1.27
CA PHE A 154 13.84 -5.79 -0.33
C PHE A 154 13.88 -4.78 0.80
N ARG A 155 14.25 -5.27 1.98
CA ARG A 155 14.66 -4.45 3.11
C ARG A 155 16.04 -4.91 3.57
N GLN A 156 17.03 -4.01 3.53
CA GLN A 156 18.41 -4.32 3.90
C GLN A 156 18.91 -5.60 3.20
N GLN A 157 18.68 -5.69 1.87
CA GLN A 157 19.02 -6.83 1.00
C GLN A 157 18.22 -8.13 1.22
N ALA A 158 17.42 -8.25 2.28
CA ALA A 158 16.53 -9.39 2.45
C ALA A 158 15.22 -9.20 1.65
N PRO A 159 14.80 -10.16 0.82
CA PRO A 159 13.51 -10.08 0.13
C PRO A 159 12.37 -10.21 1.16
N ILE A 160 11.42 -9.27 1.11
CA ILE A 160 10.27 -9.21 2.03
C ILE A 160 8.93 -9.36 1.30
N ALA A 161 8.87 -9.14 -0.01
CA ALA A 161 7.71 -9.44 -0.84
C ALA A 161 8.12 -9.65 -2.31
N ALA A 162 7.39 -10.48 -3.03
CA ALA A 162 7.53 -10.64 -4.48
C ALA A 162 6.15 -10.88 -5.10
N LEU A 163 5.76 -10.04 -6.04
CA LEU A 163 4.46 -10.16 -6.72
C LEU A 163 4.62 -9.91 -8.22
N GLY A 164 3.78 -10.57 -9.00
CA GLY A 164 3.70 -10.36 -10.44
C GLY A 164 2.30 -10.64 -10.96
N CYS A 165 1.74 -9.69 -11.70
CA CYS A 165 0.44 -9.85 -12.36
C CYS A 165 0.21 -8.73 -13.39
N ARG A 166 -0.75 -8.94 -14.30
CA ARG A 166 -1.29 -7.84 -15.12
C ARG A 166 -2.11 -6.90 -14.24
N HIS A 167 -1.65 -5.65 -14.10
CA HIS A 167 -2.25 -4.69 -13.19
C HIS A 167 -2.02 -3.25 -13.64
N TRP A 168 -2.89 -2.34 -13.21
CA TRP A 168 -2.69 -0.90 -13.37
C TRP A 168 -1.98 -0.29 -12.16
N TRP A 169 -2.28 -0.78 -10.96
CA TRP A 169 -1.63 -0.39 -9.69
C TRP A 169 -1.26 -1.60 -8.85
N LEU A 170 -0.05 -2.15 -9.00
CA LEU A 170 0.42 -3.34 -8.27
C LEU A 170 1.12 -2.92 -6.98
N THR A 171 0.71 -3.46 -5.83
CA THR A 171 1.25 -3.04 -4.52
C THR A 171 1.57 -4.22 -3.61
N ALA A 172 2.47 -4.00 -2.65
CA ALA A 172 2.63 -4.89 -1.49
C ALA A 172 2.82 -4.06 -0.22
N PHE A 173 2.04 -4.36 0.81
CA PHE A 173 2.13 -3.74 2.13
C PHE A 173 2.29 -4.80 3.23
N LEU A 174 3.35 -4.64 4.01
CA LEU A 174 3.67 -5.43 5.20
C LEU A 174 3.29 -4.64 6.45
N MET A 175 2.27 -5.10 7.16
CA MET A 175 1.70 -4.38 8.29
C MET A 175 2.46 -4.67 9.60
N GLY A 176 2.63 -3.62 10.41
CA GLY A 176 3.42 -3.69 11.64
C GLY A 176 4.92 -3.75 11.39
N CYS A 177 5.35 -3.50 10.15
CA CYS A 177 6.76 -3.41 9.77
C CYS A 177 7.14 -1.93 9.67
N TYR A 178 8.11 -1.52 10.49
CA TYR A 178 8.71 -0.18 10.40
C TYR A 178 10.01 -0.25 9.59
N SER A 179 10.13 0.61 8.59
CA SER A 179 11.32 0.76 7.76
C SER A 179 11.62 2.24 7.48
N ARG A 180 12.88 2.53 7.19
CA ARG A 180 13.27 3.80 6.57
C ARG A 180 13.30 3.62 5.04
N PRO A 181 12.85 4.58 4.22
CA PRO A 181 12.92 4.44 2.76
C PRO A 181 14.31 4.10 2.22
N SER A 182 15.36 4.62 2.86
CA SER A 182 16.77 4.32 2.55
C SER A 182 17.18 2.87 2.80
N GLU A 183 16.41 2.10 3.56
CA GLU A 183 16.64 0.67 3.81
C GLU A 183 15.96 -0.20 2.75
N LEU A 184 15.15 0.40 1.87
CA LEU A 184 14.26 -0.30 0.95
C LEU A 184 14.78 -0.22 -0.48
N THR A 185 14.63 -1.32 -1.21
CA THR A 185 14.96 -1.42 -2.63
C THR A 185 13.90 -2.24 -3.33
N MET A 186 13.55 -1.86 -4.56
CA MET A 186 12.58 -2.59 -5.37
C MET A 186 13.21 -2.96 -6.71
N GLN A 187 13.36 -4.26 -6.98
CA GLN A 187 13.68 -4.74 -8.33
C GLN A 187 12.38 -4.83 -9.11
N VAL A 188 12.32 -4.14 -10.25
CA VAL A 188 11.11 -3.99 -11.06
C VAL A 188 11.30 -4.70 -12.38
N CYS A 189 10.25 -5.41 -12.84
CA CYS A 189 10.20 -5.98 -14.18
C CYS A 189 8.82 -5.70 -14.80
N ILE A 190 8.81 -5.06 -15.97
CA ILE A 190 7.61 -4.67 -16.71
C ILE A 190 7.70 -5.21 -18.13
N THR A 191 6.63 -5.85 -18.62
CA THR A 191 6.54 -6.27 -20.01
C THR A 191 5.59 -5.36 -20.78
N PHE A 192 6.08 -4.72 -21.83
CA PHE A 192 5.33 -3.81 -22.68
C PHE A 192 4.67 -4.54 -23.85
N PRO A 193 3.63 -3.99 -24.50
CA PRO A 193 2.98 -4.65 -25.63
C PRO A 193 3.90 -4.79 -26.86
N CYS A 194 4.89 -3.90 -27.03
CA CYS A 194 5.81 -3.93 -28.15
C CYS A 194 7.17 -3.31 -27.76
N ALA A 195 8.19 -3.54 -28.60
CA ALA A 195 9.53 -2.98 -28.41
C ALA A 195 9.54 -1.44 -28.45
N ALA A 196 8.67 -0.82 -29.26
CA ALA A 196 8.61 0.64 -29.35
C ALA A 196 8.18 1.30 -28.03
N MET A 197 7.18 0.76 -27.33
CA MET A 197 6.77 1.27 -26.02
C MET A 197 7.81 0.96 -24.94
N ALA A 198 8.48 -0.20 -25.02
CA ALA A 198 9.58 -0.53 -24.12
C ALA A 198 10.75 0.47 -24.25
N GLU A 199 11.19 0.79 -25.47
CA GLU A 199 12.25 1.78 -25.69
C GLU A 199 11.83 3.19 -25.27
N ALA A 200 10.57 3.58 -25.51
CA ALA A 200 10.05 4.86 -25.00
C ALA A 200 10.12 4.94 -23.46
N PHE A 201 9.78 3.85 -22.78
CA PHE A 201 9.91 3.77 -21.32
C PHE A 201 11.37 3.79 -20.86
N ILE A 202 12.28 3.10 -21.54
CA ILE A 202 13.71 3.14 -21.20
C ILE A 202 14.26 4.57 -21.34
N TYR A 203 13.89 5.27 -22.41
CA TYR A 203 14.25 6.67 -22.58
C TYR A 203 13.66 7.56 -21.46
N GLY A 204 12.44 7.24 -21.01
CA GLY A 204 11.85 7.85 -19.82
C GLY A 204 12.68 7.62 -18.55
N LEU A 205 13.18 6.40 -18.34
CA LEU A 205 14.06 6.06 -17.20
C LEU A 205 15.39 6.83 -17.26
N GLU A 206 16.00 6.93 -18.45
CA GLU A 206 17.22 7.72 -18.67
C GLU A 206 16.99 9.19 -18.30
N LYS A 207 15.88 9.79 -18.74
CA LYS A 207 15.47 11.14 -18.34
C LYS A 207 15.23 11.28 -16.84
N ALA A 208 14.76 10.24 -16.19
CA ALA A 208 14.59 10.19 -14.73
C ALA A 208 15.92 10.05 -13.97
N GLY A 209 17.05 9.94 -14.68
CA GLY A 209 18.39 9.85 -14.11
C GLY A 209 18.92 8.43 -13.90
N TYR A 210 18.27 7.42 -14.50
CA TYR A 210 18.80 6.05 -14.50
C TYR A 210 19.80 5.86 -15.62
N PRO A 211 21.04 5.45 -15.32
CA PRO A 211 22.03 5.21 -16.35
C PRO A 211 21.67 3.94 -17.15
N ARG A 212 21.90 3.95 -18.48
CA ARG A 212 21.49 2.87 -19.40
C ARG A 212 22.04 1.51 -18.99
N GLU A 213 23.24 1.45 -18.44
CA GLU A 213 23.87 0.22 -17.94
C GLU A 213 23.16 -0.42 -16.74
N SER A 214 22.35 0.35 -16.00
CA SER A 214 21.52 -0.15 -14.89
C SER A 214 20.16 -0.68 -15.34
N ILE A 215 19.85 -0.54 -16.63
CA ILE A 215 18.58 -0.93 -17.23
C ILE A 215 18.82 -2.15 -18.11
N HIS A 216 18.14 -3.25 -17.79
CA HIS A 216 18.19 -4.47 -18.57
C HIS A 216 16.93 -4.59 -19.42
N ALA A 217 17.09 -4.72 -20.73
CA ALA A 217 16.00 -4.95 -21.65
C ALA A 217 16.19 -6.30 -22.35
N CYS A 218 15.15 -7.12 -22.34
CA CYS A 218 15.07 -8.36 -23.12
C CYS A 218 13.74 -8.36 -23.88
N CYS A 219 13.81 -8.31 -25.21
CA CYS A 219 12.63 -8.10 -26.06
C CYS A 219 11.87 -6.82 -25.65
N ASN A 220 10.62 -6.96 -25.25
CA ASN A 220 9.73 -5.91 -24.75
C ASN A 220 9.64 -5.87 -23.22
N THR A 221 10.51 -6.60 -22.50
CA THR A 221 10.56 -6.62 -21.04
C THR A 221 11.72 -5.79 -20.53
N VAL A 222 11.43 -4.83 -19.65
CA VAL A 222 12.40 -3.91 -19.04
C VAL A 222 12.51 -4.22 -17.56
N THR A 223 13.74 -4.36 -17.07
CA THR A 223 14.08 -4.62 -15.68
C THR A 223 15.09 -3.59 -15.18
N PHE A 224 14.86 -3.06 -13.97
CA PHE A 224 15.79 -2.15 -13.31
C PHE A 224 15.61 -2.22 -11.78
N SER A 225 16.56 -1.65 -11.02
CA SER A 225 16.50 -1.63 -9.56
C SER A 225 16.27 -0.22 -9.02
N PHE A 226 15.11 0.00 -8.42
CA PHE A 226 14.78 1.22 -7.69
C PHE A 226 15.35 1.18 -6.27
N ALA A 227 16.58 1.69 -6.12
CA ALA A 227 17.26 1.85 -4.83
C ALA A 227 17.41 3.32 -4.41
N GLN A 228 17.23 4.26 -5.35
CA GLN A 228 17.64 5.64 -5.18
C GLN A 228 16.90 6.34 -4.04
N ALA A 229 17.66 7.12 -3.26
CA ALA A 229 17.13 8.02 -2.25
C ALA A 229 16.64 9.32 -2.92
N PRO A 230 15.65 10.02 -2.33
CA PRO A 230 15.03 11.17 -2.98
C PRO A 230 16.02 12.32 -3.09
N ALA A 231 15.81 13.18 -4.09
CA ALA A 231 16.54 14.43 -4.24
C ALA A 231 16.49 15.28 -2.95
N ALA A 232 17.50 16.12 -2.75
CA ALA A 232 17.64 16.96 -1.56
C ALA A 232 16.31 17.68 -1.23
N CYS A 233 15.75 17.42 -0.05
CA CYS A 233 14.52 18.06 0.40
C CYS A 233 14.80 19.25 1.32
N GLY A 234 13.96 20.29 1.22
CA GLY A 234 14.06 21.48 2.08
C GLY A 234 13.93 21.16 3.57
N PHE A 235 14.50 22.03 4.42
CA PHE A 235 14.59 21.83 5.87
C PHE A 235 13.25 21.51 6.55
N PHE A 236 12.18 22.26 6.25
CA PHE A 236 10.85 22.01 6.81
C PHE A 236 10.28 20.64 6.41
N ARG A 237 10.53 20.19 5.17
CA ARG A 237 10.11 18.87 4.71
C ARG A 237 10.85 17.77 5.46
N LYS A 238 12.15 17.94 5.72
CA LYS A 238 12.95 17.02 6.55
C LYS A 238 12.37 16.87 7.96
N ILE A 239 12.05 17.98 8.63
CA ILE A 239 11.44 17.95 9.97
C ILE A 239 10.12 17.17 9.95
N ARG A 240 9.24 17.46 8.97
CA ARG A 240 7.96 16.76 8.85
C ARG A 240 8.12 15.26 8.62
N ILE A 241 9.08 14.87 7.78
CA ILE A 241 9.43 13.46 7.55
C ILE A 241 9.91 12.80 8.85
N CYS A 242 10.79 13.47 9.61
CA CYS A 242 11.27 12.95 10.89
C CYS A 242 10.14 12.75 11.91
N ILE A 243 9.23 13.73 12.04
CA ILE A 243 8.06 13.63 12.91
C ILE A 243 7.16 12.47 12.47
N ALA A 244 6.83 12.37 11.18
CA ALA A 244 6.02 11.30 10.65
C ALA A 244 6.66 9.92 10.91
N GLN A 245 7.97 9.77 10.69
CA GLN A 245 8.66 8.51 10.96
C GLN A 245 8.77 8.17 12.43
N TRP A 246 8.89 9.15 13.32
CA TRP A 246 8.83 8.93 14.76
C TRP A 246 7.45 8.42 15.17
N CYS A 247 6.38 9.06 14.69
CA CYS A 247 5.00 8.61 14.88
C CYS A 247 4.78 7.19 14.34
N ASN A 248 5.23 6.90 13.10
CA ASN A 248 5.13 5.58 12.48
C ASN A 248 5.82 4.51 13.33
N ARG A 249 7.04 4.79 13.82
CA ARG A 249 7.77 3.86 14.70
C ARG A 249 7.03 3.61 16.01
N PHE A 250 6.49 4.66 16.62
CA PHE A 250 5.71 4.57 17.85
C PHE A 250 4.44 3.73 17.65
N TRP A 251 3.65 4.02 16.61
CA TRP A 251 2.43 3.29 16.31
C TRP A 251 2.69 1.84 15.88
N CYS A 252 3.77 1.55 15.17
CA CYS A 252 4.21 0.17 14.90
C CYS A 252 4.47 -0.59 16.20
N ARG A 253 5.18 0.01 17.17
CA ARG A 253 5.44 -0.62 18.47
C ARG A 253 4.15 -0.89 19.25
N ILE A 254 3.22 0.06 19.27
CA ILE A 254 1.92 -0.13 19.90
C ILE A 254 1.15 -1.26 19.22
N TYR A 255 1.07 -1.23 17.89
CA TYR A 255 0.40 -2.25 17.10
C TYR A 255 0.95 -3.65 17.43
N LEU A 256 2.27 -3.83 17.40
CA LEU A 256 2.92 -5.10 17.71
C LEU A 256 2.69 -5.50 19.18
N PHE A 257 2.73 -4.57 20.12
CA PHE A 257 2.49 -4.86 21.54
C PHE A 257 1.06 -5.33 21.82
N VAL A 258 0.08 -4.68 21.20
CA VAL A 258 -1.35 -4.99 21.34
C VAL A 258 -1.66 -6.34 20.69
N THR A 259 -1.09 -6.59 19.52
CA THR A 259 -1.33 -7.78 18.69
C THR A 259 -0.37 -8.94 18.93
N ARG A 260 0.55 -8.81 19.91
CA ARG A 260 1.54 -9.82 20.30
C ARG A 260 1.06 -11.26 20.49
N PRO A 261 -0.22 -11.57 20.82
CA PRO A 261 -0.67 -12.96 20.89
C PRO A 261 -0.67 -13.70 19.54
N PHE A 262 -0.44 -13.00 18.42
CA PHE A 262 -0.55 -13.51 17.06
C PHE A 262 0.66 -13.13 16.19
N CYS A 263 1.04 -14.04 15.30
CA CYS A 263 2.15 -13.84 14.36
C CYS A 263 1.68 -13.26 13.02
N LEU A 264 0.64 -13.85 12.41
CA LEU A 264 0.14 -13.49 11.08
C LEU A 264 -0.74 -12.25 11.09
N SER A 265 -0.65 -11.44 10.05
CA SER A 265 -1.43 -10.21 9.90
C SER A 265 -2.94 -10.45 9.88
N VAL A 266 -3.38 -11.58 9.32
CA VAL A 266 -4.79 -11.99 9.33
C VAL A 266 -5.34 -12.09 10.75
N ASP A 267 -4.62 -12.76 11.65
CA ASP A 267 -5.03 -12.91 13.04
C ASP A 267 -4.99 -11.56 13.78
N LYS A 268 -3.96 -10.75 13.52
CA LYS A 268 -3.80 -9.43 14.15
C LYS A 268 -4.95 -8.49 13.79
N ILE A 269 -5.36 -8.42 12.53
CA ILE A 269 -6.50 -7.59 12.10
C ILE A 269 -7.80 -8.13 12.67
N LEU A 270 -8.04 -9.44 12.58
CA LEU A 270 -9.26 -10.03 13.14
C LEU A 270 -9.34 -9.80 14.65
N TYR A 271 -8.21 -9.83 15.35
CA TYR A 271 -8.11 -9.51 16.77
C TYR A 271 -8.52 -8.06 17.04
N LEU A 272 -7.90 -7.10 16.34
CA LEU A 272 -8.25 -5.68 16.48
C LEU A 272 -9.72 -5.42 16.13
N TYR A 273 -10.21 -6.02 15.05
CA TYR A 273 -11.60 -5.91 14.63
C TYR A 273 -12.55 -6.41 15.72
N ASN A 274 -12.32 -7.59 16.31
CA ASN A 274 -13.16 -8.11 17.40
C ASN A 274 -13.01 -7.32 18.72
N TYR A 275 -11.90 -6.58 18.88
CA TYR A 275 -11.66 -5.69 20.00
C TYR A 275 -12.45 -4.37 19.90
N LEU A 276 -12.83 -3.93 18.69
CA LEU A 276 -13.70 -2.78 18.51
C LEU A 276 -15.09 -3.00 19.14
N PRO A 277 -15.71 -1.97 19.74
CA PRO A 277 -17.10 -2.05 20.17
C PRO A 277 -18.01 -2.43 19.00
N PHE A 278 -19.12 -3.11 19.30
CA PHE A 278 -20.02 -3.66 18.26
C PHE A 278 -20.52 -2.60 17.27
N ALA A 279 -20.81 -1.38 17.74
CA ALA A 279 -21.23 -0.26 16.89
C ALA A 279 -20.19 0.09 15.81
N PHE A 280 -18.90 0.19 16.17
CA PHE A 280 -17.83 0.49 15.23
C PHE A 280 -17.57 -0.66 14.26
N ARG A 281 -17.72 -1.92 14.69
CA ARG A 281 -17.61 -3.08 13.79
C ARG A 281 -18.63 -3.04 12.66
N ARG A 282 -19.85 -2.58 12.95
CA ARG A 282 -20.91 -2.46 11.94
C ARG A 282 -20.53 -1.45 10.85
N MET A 283 -19.81 -0.37 11.18
CA MET A 283 -19.35 0.63 10.20
C MET A 283 -18.45 0.03 9.13
N PHE A 284 -17.53 -0.87 9.50
CA PHE A 284 -16.66 -1.56 8.55
C PHE A 284 -17.41 -2.55 7.64
N ARG A 285 -18.58 -3.03 8.07
CA ARG A 285 -19.44 -3.94 7.27
C ARG A 285 -20.45 -3.22 6.37
N LEU A 286 -20.66 -1.91 6.53
CA LEU A 286 -21.72 -1.17 5.82
C LEU A 286 -21.47 -1.00 4.32
N ARG A 287 -20.27 -1.31 3.82
CA ARG A 287 -19.97 -1.36 2.38
C ARG A 287 -20.10 -2.78 1.82
N ARG A 288 -21.21 -3.47 2.10
CA ARG A 288 -21.70 -4.50 1.17
C ARG A 288 -22.16 -3.76 -0.08
N PHE A 289 -21.25 -3.49 -1.02
CA PHE A 289 -21.67 -3.07 -2.36
C PHE A 289 -22.62 -4.14 -2.87
N LYS A 290 -23.87 -3.74 -3.11
CA LYS A 290 -24.88 -4.60 -3.72
C LYS A 290 -24.22 -5.14 -5.00
N LYS A 291 -24.01 -6.47 -5.07
CA LYS A 291 -23.73 -7.15 -6.35
C LYS A 291 -24.74 -6.58 -7.33
N HIS A 292 -24.30 -5.78 -8.31
CA HIS A 292 -25.15 -5.38 -9.41
C HIS A 292 -25.72 -6.68 -9.97
N ARG A 293 -27.03 -6.91 -9.78
CA ARG A 293 -27.76 -7.97 -10.45
C ARG A 293 -27.45 -7.75 -11.94
N ARG A 294 -26.68 -8.66 -12.55
CA ARG A 294 -26.60 -8.79 -14.00
C ARG A 294 -28.05 -8.77 -14.50
N LYS A 295 -28.45 -7.70 -15.20
CA LYS A 295 -29.69 -7.71 -15.97
C LYS A 295 -29.52 -8.85 -16.96
N ARG A 296 -30.28 -9.93 -16.78
CA ARG A 296 -30.49 -10.91 -17.84
C ARG A 296 -31.11 -10.14 -19.00
N HIS A 297 -30.37 -9.99 -20.09
CA HIS A 297 -30.98 -9.66 -21.37
C HIS A 297 -31.97 -10.79 -21.70
N LYS A 298 -33.23 -10.42 -21.84
CA LYS A 298 -34.20 -11.16 -22.65
C LYS A 298 -34.03 -10.72 -24.09
#